data_AF-A0A0C4DJZ2-F1
#
_entry.id   AF-A0A0C4DJZ2-F1
#
_cell.length_a   1.000
_cell.length_b   1.000
_cell.length_c   1.000
_cell.angle_alpha   90.00
_cell.angle_beta   90.00
_cell.angle_gamma   90.00
#
_symmetry.space_group_name_H-M   'P 1'
#
loop_
_entity.id
_entity.type
_entity.pdbx_description
1 polymer ?
#
loop_
_entity_poly.entity_id
_entity_poly.type
_entity_poly.pdbx_seq_one_letter_code
_entity_poly.pdbx_strand_id
1 'polypeptide(L)'
;MSRISSIPSIAHLHEPRRGPRTRWGPYSRIASLANRPLAITGPLTDEQKDAYVLCLRIDEIQHQLQQEAEEVALSSRPRSLSPPPEYDAAGRRTNTREQRRRSRLEREHRGLEETALETVPGYRPPRSYRHWHSRNSTILREKIYIPVADHPSVNFIGQIPGPRGSTSRP
;
A
#
# COMPACT_ATOMS: atom_id res chain seq x y z
N MET A 1 29.77 -67.36 15.66
CA MET A 1 28.48 -66.67 15.39
C MET A 1 28.73 -65.18 15.53
N SER A 2 28.79 -64.49 14.40
CA SER A 2 29.30 -63.13 14.20
C SER A 2 28.31 -62.07 14.69
N ARG A 3 28.78 -61.07 15.45
CA ARG A 3 27.96 -59.91 15.86
C ARG A 3 27.81 -58.97 14.66
N ILE A 4 26.58 -58.78 14.18
CA ILE A 4 26.25 -57.80 13.16
C ILE A 4 26.25 -56.42 13.83
N SER A 5 27.20 -55.57 13.47
CA SER A 5 27.22 -54.15 13.84
C SER A 5 26.12 -53.42 13.06
N SER A 6 25.18 -52.83 13.79
CA SER A 6 24.12 -52.00 13.22
C SER A 6 24.74 -50.68 12.71
N ILE A 7 24.71 -50.46 11.40
CA ILE A 7 25.15 -49.21 10.77
C ILE A 7 24.06 -48.16 11.06
N PRO A 8 24.35 -47.00 11.67
CA PRO A 8 23.36 -45.96 11.83
C PRO A 8 23.02 -45.35 10.46
N SER A 9 21.72 -45.27 10.18
CA SER A 9 21.13 -44.71 8.97
C SER A 9 21.63 -43.28 8.69
N ILE A 10 22.10 -43.04 7.46
CA ILE A 10 22.57 -41.75 6.93
C ILE A 10 21.37 -40.83 6.64
N ALA A 11 20.63 -40.44 7.68
CA ALA A 11 19.49 -39.52 7.59
C ALA A 11 19.81 -38.12 8.15
N HIS A 12 21.08 -37.70 8.15
CA HIS A 12 21.51 -36.36 8.59
C HIS A 12 21.93 -35.47 7.42
N LEU A 13 21.19 -35.52 6.31
CA LEU A 13 21.39 -34.55 5.22
C LEU A 13 20.73 -33.22 5.57
N HIS A 14 21.55 -32.33 6.12
CA HIS A 14 21.42 -30.87 6.07
C HIS A 14 20.05 -30.29 6.49
N GLU A 15 19.72 -30.36 7.79
CA GLU A 15 18.92 -29.27 8.35
C GLU A 15 19.76 -27.99 8.27
N PRO A 16 19.34 -26.94 7.54
CA PRO A 16 20.05 -25.68 7.55
C PRO A 16 20.03 -25.19 8.99
N ARG A 17 21.19 -25.18 9.64
CA ARG A 17 21.37 -24.61 10.97
C ARG A 17 20.75 -23.22 10.94
N ARG A 18 19.62 -23.04 11.64
CA ARG A 18 18.95 -21.75 11.75
C ARG A 18 19.90 -20.86 12.54
N GLY A 19 20.73 -20.11 11.82
CA GLY A 19 21.64 -19.15 12.40
C GLY A 19 20.91 -18.14 13.29
N PRO A 20 21.64 -17.44 14.16
CA PRO A 20 21.07 -16.44 15.05
C PRO A 20 20.21 -15.44 14.26
N ARG A 21 19.12 -14.97 14.89
CA ARG A 21 18.16 -14.07 14.26
C ARG A 21 18.86 -12.77 13.80
N THR A 22 19.19 -12.65 12.52
CA THR A 22 19.77 -11.43 11.95
C THR A 22 18.67 -10.43 11.60
N ARG A 23 18.82 -9.15 11.97
CA ARG A 23 17.86 -8.12 11.56
C ARG A 23 18.03 -7.71 10.10
N TRP A 24 19.24 -7.90 9.57
CA TRP A 24 19.64 -7.61 8.20
C TRP A 24 19.01 -8.57 7.18
N GLY A 25 18.59 -8.01 6.04
CA GLY A 25 18.06 -8.77 4.92
C GLY A 25 19.13 -9.30 3.98
N PRO A 26 18.78 -10.19 3.04
CA PRO A 26 19.67 -10.57 1.95
C PRO A 26 20.01 -9.36 1.07
N TYR A 27 21.23 -9.35 0.53
CA TYR A 27 21.76 -8.27 -0.32
C TYR A 27 20.92 -8.00 -1.57
N SER A 28 20.20 -9.01 -2.07
CA SER A 28 19.29 -8.89 -3.22
C SER A 28 18.17 -7.85 -3.02
N ARG A 29 17.78 -7.55 -1.77
CA ARG A 29 16.79 -6.49 -1.48
C ARG A 29 17.33 -5.07 -1.70
N ILE A 30 18.64 -4.90 -1.69
CA ILE A 30 19.31 -3.60 -1.84
C ILE A 30 19.39 -3.24 -3.33
N ALA A 31 19.61 -4.24 -4.20
CA ALA A 31 19.77 -4.03 -5.64
C ALA A 31 18.45 -3.67 -6.36
N SER A 32 17.30 -3.95 -5.76
CA SER A 32 15.99 -3.77 -6.40
C SER A 32 15.31 -2.42 -6.13
N LEU A 33 15.94 -1.57 -5.31
CA LEU A 33 15.49 -0.20 -5.04
C LEU A 33 15.81 0.69 -6.25
N ALA A 34 14.94 0.61 -7.26
CA ALA A 34 14.81 1.44 -8.45
C ALA A 34 15.83 2.59 -8.56
N ASN A 35 16.89 2.42 -9.37
CA ASN A 35 17.82 3.46 -9.91
C ASN A 35 18.23 4.64 -9.00
N ARG A 36 17.99 4.58 -7.68
CA ARG A 36 18.23 5.68 -6.74
C ARG A 36 19.45 5.33 -5.89
N PRO A 37 20.45 6.22 -5.83
CA PRO A 37 21.65 5.96 -5.06
C PRO A 37 21.34 5.92 -3.55
N LEU A 38 21.66 4.82 -2.87
CA LEU A 38 21.47 4.71 -1.42
C LEU A 38 22.52 5.48 -0.61
N ALA A 39 23.69 5.72 -1.20
CA ALA A 39 24.74 6.53 -0.61
C ALA A 39 24.61 7.99 -1.06
N ILE A 40 24.34 8.89 -0.11
CA ILE A 40 24.30 10.33 -0.34
C ILE A 40 25.73 10.86 -0.24
N THR A 41 26.31 11.28 -1.36
CA THR A 41 27.71 11.74 -1.43
C THR A 41 27.86 13.25 -1.65
N GLY A 42 26.80 13.95 -2.06
CA GLY A 42 26.82 15.39 -2.36
C GLY A 42 26.48 16.30 -1.17
N PRO A 43 26.84 17.59 -1.23
CA PRO A 43 26.43 18.57 -0.22
C PRO A 43 24.93 18.88 -0.37
N LEU A 44 24.12 18.30 0.51
CA LEU A 44 22.68 18.55 0.63
C LEU A 44 22.38 19.22 1.97
N THR A 45 21.39 20.11 1.97
CA THR A 45 20.80 20.62 3.22
C THR A 45 20.07 19.50 3.94
N ASP A 46 19.85 19.66 5.25
CA ASP A 46 19.18 18.62 6.04
C ASP A 46 17.73 18.39 5.57
N GLU A 47 17.02 19.46 5.21
CA GLU A 47 15.68 19.38 4.60
C GLU A 47 15.69 18.57 3.29
N GLN A 48 16.71 18.74 2.46
CA GLN A 48 16.84 17.98 1.22
C GLN A 48 17.20 16.51 1.46
N LYS A 49 17.95 16.20 2.51
CA LYS A 49 18.22 14.80 2.91
C LYS A 49 16.94 14.13 3.38
N ASP A 50 16.13 14.83 4.19
CA ASP A 50 14.86 14.31 4.67
C ASP A 50 13.88 14.08 3.51
N ALA A 51 13.77 15.05 2.60
CA ALA A 51 13.00 14.91 1.36
C ALA A 51 13.47 13.70 0.53
N TYR A 52 14.79 13.50 0.42
CA TYR A 52 15.37 12.38 -0.31
C TYR A 52 15.03 11.03 0.32
N VAL A 53 15.19 10.90 1.64
CA VAL A 53 14.86 9.69 2.39
C VAL A 53 13.37 9.38 2.29
N LEU A 54 12.52 10.41 2.38
CA LEU A 54 11.08 10.27 2.24
C LEU A 54 10.71 9.71 0.87
N CYS A 55 11.23 10.34 -0.19
CA CYS A 55 10.98 9.87 -1.56
C CYS A 55 11.50 8.44 -1.76
N LEU A 56 12.69 8.12 -1.26
CA LEU A 56 13.29 6.79 -1.35
C LEU A 56 12.41 5.73 -0.68
N ARG A 57 11.85 6.06 0.50
CA ARG A 57 10.98 5.16 1.24
C ARG A 57 9.65 4.91 0.52
N ILE A 58 9.09 5.92 -0.14
CA ILE A 58 7.88 5.75 -0.96
C ILE A 58 8.13 4.73 -2.08
N ASP A 59 9.22 4.88 -2.83
CA ASP A 59 9.57 3.98 -3.93
C ASP A 59 9.84 2.55 -3.43
N GLU A 60 10.50 2.42 -2.28
CA GLU A 60 10.71 1.11 -1.63
C GLU A 60 9.38 0.40 -1.37
N ILE A 61 8.41 1.10 -0.78
CA ILE A 61 7.11 0.52 -0.45
C ILE A 61 6.35 0.15 -1.72
N GLN A 62 6.41 0.97 -2.77
CA GLN A 62 5.79 0.65 -4.06
C GLN A 62 6.35 -0.64 -4.66
N HIS A 63 7.67 -0.79 -4.61
CA HIS A 63 8.33 -2.00 -5.07
C HIS A 63 7.95 -3.22 -4.21
N GLN A 64 7.87 -3.06 -2.89
CA GLN A 64 7.40 -4.11 -1.98
C GLN A 64 5.94 -4.51 -2.24
N LEU A 65 5.06 -3.57 -2.58
CA LEU A 65 3.66 -3.84 -2.94
C LEU A 65 3.55 -4.62 -4.27
N GLN A 66 4.48 -4.41 -5.21
CA GLN A 66 4.54 -5.17 -6.46
C GLN A 66 5.05 -6.61 -6.23
N GLN A 67 6.06 -6.78 -5.36
CA GLN A 67 6.69 -8.08 -5.10
C GLN A 67 6.06 -8.86 -3.92
N GLU A 68 4.96 -8.36 -3.35
CA GLU A 68 4.42 -8.86 -2.08
C GLU A 68 4.10 -10.36 -2.11
N ALA A 69 3.58 -10.87 -3.23
CA ALA A 69 3.21 -12.27 -3.38
C ALA A 69 4.41 -13.22 -3.19
N GLU A 70 5.58 -12.83 -3.70
CA GLU A 70 6.79 -13.64 -3.66
C GLU A 70 7.44 -13.59 -2.26
N GLU A 71 7.54 -12.39 -1.67
CA GLU A 71 8.16 -12.24 -0.35
C GLU A 71 7.35 -12.92 0.76
N VAL A 72 6.01 -12.92 0.64
CA VAL A 72 5.14 -13.61 1.58
C VAL A 72 5.39 -15.12 1.56
N ALA A 73 5.56 -15.71 0.38
CA ALA A 73 5.78 -17.14 0.20
C ALA A 73 7.18 -17.56 0.68
N LEU A 74 8.21 -16.78 0.38
CA LEU A 74 9.61 -17.13 0.65
C LEU A 74 10.03 -16.97 2.12
N SER A 75 9.30 -16.19 2.92
CA SER A 75 9.77 -15.88 4.28
C SER A 75 9.56 -17.08 5.24
N SER A 76 10.59 -17.92 5.42
CA SER A 76 10.60 -19.08 6.35
C SER A 76 10.81 -18.71 7.83
N ARG A 77 10.72 -17.41 8.19
CA ARG A 77 11.00 -16.94 9.56
C ARG A 77 9.85 -17.29 10.52
N PRO A 78 10.12 -17.79 11.74
CA PRO A 78 9.08 -18.02 12.74
C PRO A 78 8.42 -16.69 13.12
N ARG A 79 7.09 -16.64 13.03
CA ARG A 79 6.27 -15.42 13.15
C ARG A 79 5.54 -15.40 14.49
N SER A 80 5.07 -14.22 14.89
CA SER A 80 4.06 -14.12 15.94
C SER A 80 2.75 -14.77 15.49
N LEU A 81 1.95 -15.22 16.45
CA LEU A 81 0.64 -15.79 16.21
C LEU A 81 -0.25 -14.76 15.47
N SER A 82 -1.02 -15.23 14.49
CA SER A 82 -1.96 -14.38 13.77
C SER A 82 -3.19 -14.07 14.65
N PRO A 83 -3.81 -12.90 14.49
CA PRO A 83 -5.11 -12.58 15.09
C PRO A 83 -6.21 -13.55 14.60
N PRO A 84 -7.33 -13.62 15.32
CA PRO A 84 -8.49 -14.44 14.91
C PRO A 84 -9.03 -13.99 13.55
N PRO A 85 -9.61 -14.90 12.74
CA PRO A 85 -10.12 -14.56 11.41
C PRO A 85 -11.31 -13.60 11.48
N GLU A 86 -11.29 -12.58 10.63
CA GLU A 86 -12.40 -11.64 10.43
C GLU A 86 -13.00 -11.86 9.05
N TYR A 87 -14.32 -11.72 8.94
CA TYR A 87 -15.07 -11.95 7.71
C TYR A 87 -15.93 -10.74 7.36
N ASP A 88 -16.07 -10.49 6.07
CA ASP A 88 -17.01 -9.51 5.52
C ASP A 88 -18.45 -10.07 5.50
N ALA A 89 -19.44 -9.22 5.23
CA ALA A 89 -20.86 -9.60 5.09
C ALA A 89 -21.09 -10.70 4.04
N ALA A 90 -20.21 -10.81 3.03
CA ALA A 90 -20.23 -11.87 2.03
C ALA A 90 -19.54 -13.19 2.48
N GLY A 91 -19.11 -13.29 3.75
CA GLY A 91 -18.43 -14.47 4.29
C GLY A 91 -16.99 -14.67 3.81
N ARG A 92 -16.37 -13.66 3.17
CA ARG A 92 -14.97 -13.71 2.73
C ARG A 92 -14.06 -13.22 3.84
N ARG A 93 -12.92 -13.90 4.06
CA ARG A 93 -11.94 -13.48 5.06
C ARG A 93 -11.24 -12.18 4.65
N THR A 94 -11.21 -11.21 5.55
CA THR A 94 -10.68 -9.85 5.31
C THR A 94 -9.30 -9.61 5.92
N ASN A 95 -8.86 -10.48 6.82
CA ASN A 95 -7.62 -10.31 7.57
C ASN A 95 -6.58 -11.41 7.29
N THR A 96 -6.49 -11.87 6.04
CA THR A 96 -5.40 -12.75 5.65
C THR A 96 -4.05 -12.08 5.90
N ARG A 97 -2.99 -12.88 5.95
CA ARG A 97 -1.66 -12.36 6.25
C ARG A 97 -1.22 -11.34 5.19
N GLU A 98 -1.51 -11.66 3.94
CA GLU A 98 -1.25 -10.87 2.75
C GLU A 98 -2.01 -9.55 2.85
N GLN A 99 -3.32 -9.60 3.12
CA GLN A 99 -4.14 -8.41 3.30
C GLN A 99 -3.64 -7.52 4.46
N ARG A 100 -3.23 -8.10 5.59
CA ARG A 100 -2.68 -7.34 6.72
C ARG A 100 -1.34 -6.69 6.41
N ARG A 101 -0.45 -7.38 5.68
CA ARG A 101 0.84 -6.84 5.27
C ARG A 101 0.64 -5.70 4.26
N ARG A 102 -0.17 -5.93 3.24
CA ARG A 102 -0.53 -4.95 2.23
C ARG A 102 -1.16 -3.71 2.84
N SER A 103 -2.15 -3.89 3.71
CA SER A 103 -2.81 -2.80 4.43
C SER A 103 -1.86 -2.02 5.34
N ARG A 104 -0.77 -2.64 5.83
CA ARG A 104 0.26 -1.94 6.59
C ARG A 104 1.10 -1.04 5.68
N LEU A 105 1.61 -1.61 4.59
CA LEU A 105 2.41 -0.90 3.60
C LEU A 105 1.63 0.23 2.92
N GLU A 106 0.37 -0.01 2.54
CA GLU A 106 -0.49 1.00 1.91
C GLU A 106 -0.81 2.18 2.87
N ARG A 107 -0.93 1.92 4.18
CA ARG A 107 -1.15 2.97 5.18
C ARG A 107 0.11 3.81 5.37
N GLU A 108 1.26 3.16 5.46
CA GLU A 108 2.56 3.81 5.57
C GLU A 108 2.84 4.67 4.32
N HIS A 109 2.69 4.08 3.12
CA HIS A 109 2.83 4.78 1.85
C HIS A 109 1.97 6.03 1.78
N ARG A 110 0.68 5.92 2.15
CA ARG A 110 -0.24 7.05 2.13
C ARG A 110 0.19 8.17 3.07
N GLY A 111 0.61 7.83 4.29
CA GLY A 111 1.09 8.82 5.25
C GLY A 111 2.35 9.53 4.75
N LEU A 112 3.27 8.79 4.13
CA LEU A 112 4.47 9.37 3.53
C LEU A 112 4.15 10.26 2.33
N GLU A 113 3.21 9.87 1.46
CA GLU A 113 2.77 10.70 0.33
C GLU A 113 2.13 12.02 0.79
N GLU A 114 1.34 11.98 1.87
CA GLU A 114 0.77 13.19 2.48
C GLU A 114 1.88 14.11 2.99
N THR A 115 2.84 13.58 3.73
CA THR A 115 4.02 14.34 4.17
C THR A 115 4.86 14.84 2.99
N ALA A 116 4.98 14.06 1.90
CA ALA A 116 5.72 14.45 0.69
C ALA A 116 5.09 15.67 0.01
N LEU A 117 3.75 15.69 -0.08
CA LEU A 117 3.00 16.79 -0.69
C LEU A 117 3.18 18.10 0.08
N GLU A 118 3.32 18.04 1.39
CA GLU A 118 3.54 19.20 2.25
C GLU A 118 4.99 19.70 2.23
N THR A 119 5.96 18.78 2.26
CA THR A 119 7.38 19.10 2.47
C THR A 119 8.17 19.29 1.20
N VAL A 120 7.87 18.55 0.12
CA VAL A 120 8.68 18.52 -1.10
C VAL A 120 8.04 19.39 -2.18
N PRO A 121 8.62 20.56 -2.52
CA PRO A 121 8.09 21.41 -3.56
C PRO A 121 8.16 20.69 -4.92
N GLY A 122 7.00 20.57 -5.58
CA GLY A 122 6.91 19.92 -6.89
C GLY A 122 6.80 18.39 -6.85
N TYR A 123 6.57 17.78 -5.68
CA TYR A 123 6.24 16.35 -5.60
C TYR A 123 4.98 16.05 -6.43
N ARG A 124 5.07 15.04 -7.30
CA ARG A 124 3.96 14.59 -8.15
C ARG A 124 3.59 13.17 -7.75
N PRO A 125 2.44 12.96 -7.10
CA PRO A 125 2.00 11.63 -6.75
C PRO A 125 1.70 10.81 -8.02
N PRO A 126 1.81 9.47 -7.96
CA PRO A 126 1.47 8.60 -9.09
C PRO A 126 0.03 8.84 -9.57
N ARG A 127 -0.24 8.64 -10.86
CA ARG A 127 -1.61 8.80 -11.42
C ARG A 127 -2.66 7.89 -10.75
N SER A 128 -2.22 6.76 -10.21
CA SER A 128 -3.07 5.81 -9.47
C SER A 128 -3.33 6.22 -8.02
N TYR A 129 -2.63 7.24 -7.50
CA TYR A 129 -2.83 7.74 -6.16
C TYR A 129 -4.23 8.33 -6.02
N ARG A 130 -5.04 7.69 -5.17
CA ARG A 130 -6.36 8.19 -4.79
C ARG A 130 -6.26 8.80 -3.41
N HIS A 131 -6.10 10.13 -3.37
CA HIS A 131 -6.11 10.93 -2.14
C HIS A 131 -7.27 10.48 -1.24
N TRP A 132 -6.99 10.17 0.02
CA TRP A 132 -8.02 9.65 0.95
C TRP A 132 -9.19 10.63 1.09
N HIS A 133 -8.88 11.93 1.16
CA HIS A 133 -9.88 13.01 1.16
C HIS A 133 -10.74 13.06 -0.10
N SER A 134 -10.31 12.51 -1.25
CA SER A 134 -11.14 12.44 -2.47
C SER A 134 -12.05 11.20 -2.50
N ARG A 135 -11.67 10.11 -1.81
CA ARG A 135 -12.51 8.89 -1.67
C ARG A 135 -13.56 9.03 -0.56
N ASN A 136 -13.21 9.72 0.52
CA ASN A 136 -14.07 9.95 1.68
C ASN A 136 -14.65 11.36 1.74
N SER A 137 -14.35 12.23 0.76
CA SER A 137 -15.27 13.32 0.44
C SER A 137 -16.51 12.62 -0.12
N THR A 138 -17.40 12.27 0.80
CA THR A 138 -18.83 12.20 0.56
C THR A 138 -19.12 13.30 -0.44
N ILE A 139 -19.34 12.93 -1.71
CA ILE A 139 -19.83 13.88 -2.71
C ILE A 139 -20.97 14.57 -2.00
N LEU A 140 -20.82 15.87 -1.70
CA LEU A 140 -21.80 16.61 -0.95
C LEU A 140 -23.04 16.65 -1.84
N ARG A 141 -23.97 15.73 -1.60
CA ARG A 141 -25.23 15.65 -2.31
C ARG A 141 -26.17 16.60 -1.61
N GLU A 142 -26.08 17.88 -1.97
CA GLU A 142 -27.07 18.86 -1.53
C GLU A 142 -28.41 18.53 -2.20
N LYS A 143 -29.42 18.21 -1.39
CA LYS A 143 -30.76 17.92 -1.88
C LYS A 143 -31.50 19.23 -2.11
N ILE A 144 -31.65 19.62 -3.37
CA ILE A 144 -32.42 20.79 -3.76
C ILE A 144 -33.89 20.38 -3.95
N TYR A 145 -34.82 21.10 -3.33
CA TYR A 145 -36.26 20.90 -3.51
C TYR A 145 -36.76 21.81 -4.62
N ILE A 146 -37.56 21.25 -5.54
CA ILE A 146 -38.13 21.97 -6.68
C ILE A 146 -39.59 22.34 -6.35
N PRO A 147 -39.98 23.63 -6.37
CA PRO A 147 -41.34 24.05 -6.05
C PRO A 147 -42.28 23.83 -7.24
N VAL A 148 -42.80 22.61 -7.37
CA VAL A 148 -43.73 22.24 -8.45
C VAL A 148 -45.16 22.76 -8.19
N ALA A 149 -45.52 22.97 -6.93
CA ALA A 149 -46.87 23.40 -6.54
C ALA A 149 -47.18 24.86 -6.93
N ASP A 150 -46.20 25.75 -6.82
CA ASP A 150 -46.39 27.19 -7.06
C ASP A 150 -46.35 27.54 -8.56
N HIS A 151 -45.72 26.69 -9.38
CA HIS A 151 -45.54 26.90 -10.82
C HIS A 151 -45.75 25.61 -11.63
N PRO A 152 -46.99 25.14 -11.79
CA PRO A 152 -47.30 23.89 -12.50
C PRO A 152 -47.05 23.95 -14.01
N SER A 153 -46.90 25.14 -14.59
CA SER A 153 -46.67 25.34 -16.03
C SER A 153 -45.19 25.32 -16.43
N VAL A 154 -44.24 25.22 -15.49
CA VAL A 154 -42.79 25.29 -15.74
C VAL A 154 -42.15 23.91 -15.59
N ASN A 155 -41.42 23.45 -16.61
CA ASN A 155 -40.70 22.18 -16.56
C ASN A 155 -39.26 22.36 -16.02
N PHE A 156 -39.11 22.21 -14.72
CA PHE A 156 -37.83 22.41 -14.03
C PHE A 156 -36.77 21.35 -14.35
N ILE A 157 -37.16 20.11 -14.70
CA ILE A 157 -36.21 19.01 -14.91
C ILE A 157 -35.28 19.28 -16.11
N GLY A 158 -35.79 19.97 -17.15
CA GLY A 158 -35.01 20.35 -18.33
C GLY A 158 -34.19 21.64 -18.18
N GLN A 159 -34.38 22.38 -17.09
CA GLN A 159 -33.68 23.65 -16.81
C GLN A 159 -32.53 23.49 -15.80
N ILE A 160 -32.40 22.34 -15.16
CA ILE A 160 -31.30 22.07 -14.21
C ILE A 160 -30.00 21.96 -15.02
N PRO A 161 -29.03 22.86 -14.83
CA PRO A 161 -27.78 22.81 -15.57
C PRO A 161 -27.04 21.52 -15.22
N GLY A 162 -26.69 20.74 -16.24
CA GLY A 162 -25.79 19.61 -16.06
C GLY A 162 -24.40 20.06 -15.58
N PRO A 163 -23.51 19.12 -15.20
CA PRO A 163 -22.20 19.42 -14.60
C PRO A 163 -21.25 20.27 -15.46
N ARG A 164 -21.62 20.61 -16.71
CA ARG A 164 -20.86 21.49 -17.62
C ARG A 164 -21.63 22.72 -18.13
N GLY A 165 -22.76 23.06 -17.51
CA GLY A 165 -23.41 24.37 -17.69
C GLY A 165 -23.75 24.76 -19.14
N SER A 166 -24.91 24.34 -19.62
CA SER A 166 -25.87 25.18 -20.36
C SER A 166 -27.06 24.32 -20.77
N THR A 167 -28.28 24.81 -20.53
CA THR A 167 -29.25 25.09 -21.60
C THR A 167 -30.40 25.94 -21.06
N SER A 168 -30.51 27.16 -21.56
CA SER A 168 -31.75 27.91 -21.64
C SER A 168 -31.98 28.21 -23.11
N ARG A 169 -33.06 27.70 -23.68
CA ARG A 169 -33.75 28.32 -24.82
C ARG A 169 -35.21 27.83 -24.88
N PRO A 170 -36.12 28.69 -25.35
CA PRO A 170 -37.54 28.76 -24.98
C PRO A 170 -38.38 27.56 -25.41
#